data_AF-A0A5J5J5N1-F1
#
_entry.id   AF-A0A5J5J5N1-F1
#
_cell.length_a   1.000
_cell.length_b   1.000
_cell.length_c   1.000
_cell.angle_alpha   90.00
_cell.angle_beta   90.00
_cell.angle_gamma   90.00
#
_symmetry.space_group_name_H-M   'P 1'
#
loop_
_entity.id
_entity.type
_entity.pdbx_description
1 polymer ?
#
loop_
_entity_poly.entity_id
_entity_poly.type
_entity_poly.pdbx_seq_one_letter_code
_entity_poly.pdbx_strand_id
1 'polypeptide(L)'
;MRVRVHPRVTDCHPEVMVSDVIEAFEGTLRARARDTHPVQWVGVGTDTSGRLLEYIAVEDEPDGWLIFHAMPATKKVLIEVGLRR
;
A
#
# COMPACT_ATOMS: atom_id res chain seq x y z
N MET A 1 -9.90 0.37 13.09
CA MET A 1 -9.05 -0.18 12.01
C MET A 1 -7.61 -0.34 12.46
N ARG A 2 -7.15 -1.59 12.60
CA ARG A 2 -5.74 -1.94 12.91
C ARG A 2 -4.95 -2.08 11.61
N VAL A 3 -3.86 -1.34 11.43
CA VAL A 3 -2.96 -1.50 10.27
C VAL A 3 -1.67 -2.17 10.71
N ARG A 4 -1.30 -3.29 10.06
CA ARG A 4 -0.02 -3.98 10.28
C ARG A 4 0.79 -3.95 9.00
N VAL A 5 2.07 -3.62 9.11
CA VAL A 5 3.03 -3.66 8.00
C VAL A 5 3.94 -4.87 8.19
N HIS A 6 4.01 -5.72 7.17
CA HIS A 6 4.87 -6.90 7.22
C HIS A 6 6.35 -6.49 7.16
N PRO A 7 7.26 -7.07 7.98
CA PRO A 7 8.69 -6.72 8.01
C PRO A 7 9.40 -6.76 6.66
N ARG A 8 8.96 -7.67 5.78
CA ARG A 8 9.42 -7.77 4.38
C ARG A 8 9.43 -6.43 3.64
N VAL A 9 8.52 -5.51 3.93
CA VAL A 9 8.49 -4.20 3.26
C VAL A 9 9.79 -3.45 3.50
N THR A 10 10.20 -3.29 4.76
CA THR A 10 11.46 -2.62 5.12
C THR A 10 12.69 -3.44 4.76
N ASP A 11 12.59 -4.77 4.77
CA ASP A 11 13.71 -5.64 4.36
C ASP A 11 14.00 -5.53 2.85
N CYS A 12 12.96 -5.39 2.02
CA CYS A 12 13.08 -5.23 0.57
C CYS A 12 13.28 -3.78 0.13
N HIS A 13 12.75 -2.81 0.89
CA HIS A 13 12.81 -1.38 0.61
C HIS A 13 13.25 -0.61 1.87
N PRO A 14 14.56 -0.59 2.17
CA PRO A 14 15.09 0.09 3.38
C PRO A 14 14.82 1.60 3.42
N GLU A 15 14.49 2.21 2.27
CA GLU A 15 14.09 3.62 2.13
C GLU A 15 12.62 3.90 2.45
N VAL A 16 11.84 2.87 2.79
CA VAL A 16 10.42 2.98 3.14
C VAL A 16 10.25 2.58 4.59
N MET A 17 9.81 3.52 5.44
CA MET A 17 9.57 3.24 6.86
C MET A 17 8.15 2.71 7.09
N VAL A 18 7.94 2.00 8.20
CA VAL A 18 6.60 1.53 8.59
C VAL A 18 5.59 2.69 8.68
N SER A 19 6.01 3.84 9.19
CA SER A 19 5.17 5.04 9.28
C SER A 19 4.76 5.57 7.90
N ASP A 20 5.64 5.50 6.91
CA ASP A 20 5.35 5.94 5.53
C ASP A 20 4.26 5.08 4.89
N VAL A 21 4.30 3.77 5.15
CA VAL A 21 3.32 2.82 4.65
C VAL A 21 1.96 3.01 5.30
N ILE A 22 1.94 3.25 6.62
CA ILE A 22 0.71 3.54 7.36
C ILE A 22 0.08 4.84 6.86
N GLU A 23 0.87 5.92 6.74
CA GLU A 23 0.40 7.20 6.22
C GLU A 23 -0.15 7.06 4.79
N ALA A 24 0.56 6.36 3.91
CA ALA A 24 0.09 6.13 2.54
C ALA A 24 -1.19 5.30 2.48
N PHE A 25 -1.39 4.35 3.40
CA PHE A 25 -2.61 3.54 3.47
C PHE A 25 -3.79 4.34 4.03
N GLU A 26 -3.61 5.07 5.12
CA GLU A 26 -4.67 5.89 5.71
C GLU A 26 -5.05 7.08 4.81
N GLY A 27 -4.05 7.66 4.14
CA GLY A 27 -4.18 8.74 3.15
C GLY A 27 -4.39 8.26 1.71
N THR A 28 -4.93 7.06 1.49
CA THR A 28 -5.08 6.46 0.16
C THR A 28 -5.80 7.39 -0.82
N LEU A 29 -5.11 7.70 -1.93
CA LEU A 29 -5.68 8.52 -3.01
C LEU A 29 -6.58 7.67 -3.91
N ARG A 30 -6.10 6.49 -4.32
CA ARG A 30 -6.86 5.53 -5.13
C ARG A 30 -6.46 4.12 -4.76
N ALA A 31 -7.44 3.22 -4.75
CA ALA A 31 -7.21 1.80 -4.60
C ALA A 31 -8.19 0.98 -5.47
N ARG A 32 -7.80 -0.26 -5.75
CA ARG A 32 -8.59 -1.23 -6.51
C ARG A 32 -8.39 -2.63 -5.96
N ALA A 33 -9.47 -3.38 -5.81
CA ALA A 33 -9.42 -4.81 -5.54
C ALA A 33 -9.00 -5.60 -6.79
N ARG A 34 -8.08 -6.55 -6.62
CA ARG A 34 -7.72 -7.56 -7.63
C ARG A 34 -8.52 -8.83 -7.42
N ASP A 35 -8.75 -9.56 -8.51
CA ASP A 35 -9.40 -10.87 -8.50
C ASP A 35 -8.41 -11.94 -8.01
N THR A 36 -8.33 -12.10 -6.68
CA THR A 36 -7.37 -12.95 -5.95
C THR A 36 -8.03 -13.50 -4.68
N HIS A 37 -7.49 -14.58 -4.11
CA HIS A 37 -7.96 -15.13 -2.84
C HIS A 37 -6.79 -15.33 -1.85
N PRO A 38 -6.72 -14.60 -0.72
CA PRO A 38 -7.62 -13.52 -0.31
C PRO A 38 -7.58 -12.32 -1.28
N VAL A 39 -8.59 -11.46 -1.23
CA VAL A 39 -8.67 -10.26 -2.08
C VAL A 39 -7.51 -9.33 -1.75
N GLN A 40 -6.65 -9.10 -2.75
CA GLN A 40 -5.57 -8.14 -2.66
C GLN A 40 -6.04 -6.77 -3.14
N TRP A 41 -5.84 -5.77 -2.29
CA TRP A 41 -6.09 -4.38 -2.60
C TRP A 41 -4.79 -3.69 -2.98
N VAL A 42 -4.76 -3.15 -4.19
CA VAL A 42 -3.65 -2.31 -4.65
C VAL A 42 -4.05 -0.87 -4.44
N GLY A 43 -3.22 -0.11 -3.76
CA GLY A 43 -3.48 1.31 -3.56
C GLY A 43 -2.25 2.16 -3.76
N VAL A 44 -2.52 3.45 -3.90
CA VAL A 44 -1.51 4.51 -3.94
C VAL A 44 -1.93 5.62 -3.00
N GLY A 45 -1.01 6.05 -2.15
CA GLY A 45 -1.15 7.20 -1.24
C GLY A 45 0.17 7.95 -1.07
N THR A 46 0.15 9.00 -0.27
CA THR A 46 1.35 9.79 0.05
C THR A 46 1.98 9.33 1.35
N ASP A 47 3.30 9.18 1.39
CA ASP A 47 4.04 8.97 2.64
C ASP A 47 4.18 10.26 3.45
N THR A 48 4.86 10.16 4.61
CA THR A 48 5.10 11.28 5.54
C THR A 48 5.89 12.44 4.93
N SER A 49 6.59 12.21 3.82
CA SER A 49 7.35 13.22 3.08
C SER A 49 6.59 13.79 1.86
N GLY A 50 5.39 13.29 1.58
CA GLY A 50 4.59 13.66 0.42
C GLY A 50 4.95 12.90 -0.87
N ARG A 51 5.82 11.88 -0.80
CA ARG A 51 6.14 11.01 -1.95
C ARG A 51 5.03 9.97 -2.12
N LEU A 52 4.69 9.65 -3.37
CA LEU A 52 3.72 8.59 -3.66
C LEU A 52 4.31 7.21 -3.38
N LEU A 53 3.62 6.43 -2.55
CA LEU A 53 3.87 5.00 -2.37
C LEU A 53 2.73 4.18 -2.98
N GLU A 54 3.09 3.09 -3.64
CA GLU A 54 2.17 2.00 -3.91
C GLU A 54 2.22 0.98 -2.77
N TYR A 55 1.10 0.30 -2.53
CA TYR A 55 1.03 -0.79 -1.56
C TYR A 55 0.10 -1.92 -2.03
N ILE A 56 0.28 -3.12 -1.46
CA ILE A 56 -0.68 -4.22 -1.54
C ILE A 56 -1.09 -4.62 -0.13
N ALA A 57 -2.40 -4.62 0.11
CA ALA A 57 -3.01 -4.97 1.37
C ALA A 57 -4.00 -6.14 1.24
N VAL A 58 -4.16 -6.90 2.30
CA VAL A 58 -5.26 -7.88 2.48
C VAL A 58 -5.96 -7.57 3.80
N GLU A 59 -7.25 -7.88 3.86
CA GLU A 59 -8.00 -7.80 5.12
C GLU A 59 -7.44 -8.80 6.13
N ASP A 60 -7.34 -8.35 7.38
CA ASP A 60 -6.82 -9.07 8.53
C ASP A 60 -7.88 -9.01 9.64
N GLU A 61 -8.81 -9.96 9.60
CA GLU A 61 -10.01 -10.00 10.45
C GLU A 61 -9.69 -9.95 11.96
N PRO A 62 -10.60 -9.40 12.80
CA PRO A 62 -11.95 -8.92 12.45
C PRO A 62 -12.07 -7.42 12.09
N ASP A 63 -11.01 -6.62 12.18
CA ASP A 63 -11.02 -5.20 11.78
C ASP A 63 -9.59 -4.69 11.56
N GLY A 64 -8.93 -5.24 10.55
CA GLY A 64 -7.55 -4.90 10.28
C GLY A 64 -7.12 -5.10 8.84
N TRP A 65 -5.93 -4.60 8.57
CA TRP A 65 -5.26 -4.72 7.29
C TRP A 65 -3.83 -5.19 7.52
N LEU A 66 -3.39 -6.11 6.67
CA LEU A 66 -1.99 -6.47 6.54
C LEU A 66 -1.47 -5.93 5.22
N ILE A 67 -0.54 -4.98 5.29
CA ILE A 67 0.21 -4.48 4.15
C ILE A 67 1.50 -5.27 4.05
N PHE A 68 1.65 -6.06 3.00
CA PHE A 68 2.80 -6.96 2.82
C PHE A 68 3.73 -6.56 1.68
N HIS A 69 3.35 -5.52 0.93
CA HIS A 69 4.18 -4.90 -0.10
C HIS A 69 3.92 -3.39 -0.08
N ALA A 70 4.99 -2.59 -0.10
CA ALA A 70 4.92 -1.17 -0.39
C ALA A 70 6.27 -0.68 -0.92
N MET A 71 6.22 0.29 -1.83
CA MET A 71 7.41 0.90 -2.43
C MET A 71 7.06 2.23 -3.10
N PRO A 72 8.03 3.06 -3.54
CA PRO A 72 7.74 4.22 -4.37
C PRO A 72 6.86 3.86 -5.57
N ALA A 73 5.80 4.64 -5.79
CA ALA A 73 4.78 4.32 -6.77
C ALA A 73 5.37 4.23 -8.19
N THR A 74 5.09 3.13 -8.86
CA THR A 74 5.53 2.82 -10.21
C THR A 74 4.52 3.32 -11.23
N LYS A 75 4.99 3.56 -12.47
CA LYS A 75 4.10 3.91 -13.58
C LYS A 75 3.00 2.86 -13.80
N LYS A 76 3.34 1.58 -13.61
CA LYS A 76 2.42 0.46 -13.80
C LYS A 76 1.25 0.54 -12.83
N VAL A 77 1.53 0.70 -11.53
CA VAL A 77 0.46 0.78 -10.54
C VAL A 77 -0.34 2.07 -10.69
N LEU A 78 0.30 3.21 -10.98
CA LEU A 78 -0.41 4.46 -11.24
C LEU A 78 -1.43 4.32 -12.39
N ILE A 79 -1.10 3.58 -13.45
CA ILE A 79 -2.04 3.26 -14.53
C ILE A 79 -3.12 2.28 -14.01
N GLU A 80 -2.74 1.23 -13.29
CA GLU A 80 -3.66 0.24 -12.74
C GLU A 80 -4.77 0.85 -11.85
N VAL A 81 -4.41 1.84 -11.02
CA VAL A 81 -5.35 2.53 -10.13
C VAL A 81 -5.98 3.79 -10.76
N GLY A 82 -5.67 4.09 -12.02
CA GLY A 82 -6.27 5.20 -12.77
C GLY A 82 -5.74 6.60 -12.40
N LEU A 83 -4.59 6.70 -11.74
CA LEU A 83 -3.90 7.97 -11.44
C LEU A 83 -3.00 8.45 -12.59
N ARG A 84 -2.79 7.61 -13.61
CA ARG A 84 -2.02 7.92 -14.82
C ARG A 84 -2.64 7.24 -16.05
N ARG A 85 -2.42 7.80 -17.22
CA ARG A 85 -2.78 7.23 -18.53
C ARG A 85 -1.54 6.73 -19.27
#